data_AF-A0A0F7PET0-F1
#
_entry.id   AF-A0A0F7PET0-F1
#
_cell.length_a   1.000
_cell.length_b   1.000
_cell.length_c   1.000
_cell.angle_alpha   90.00
_cell.angle_beta   90.00
_cell.angle_gamma   90.00
#
_symmetry.space_group_name_H-M   'P 1'
#
loop_
_entity.id
_entity.type
_entity.pdbx_description
1 polymer ?
#
loop_
_entity_poly.entity_id
_entity_poly.type
_entity_poly.pdbx_seq_one_letter_code
_entity_poly.pdbx_strand_id
1 'polypeptide(L)'
;MADASAKDWPHDPDGDMGSEGMRNFDMAVLSKMVEEDEFPIQKDEFVDEFGDWPVRINHKTVVSVAEIFEHVEEDSFETKIEFHKATGRAIRNTGLWEYTPDT
;
A
#
# COMPACT_ATOMS: atom_id res chain seq x y z
N MET A 1 7.18 8.95 18.14
CA MET A 1 7.16 7.99 17.03
C MET A 1 5.88 7.20 17.22
N ALA A 2 4.93 7.28 16.30
CA ALA A 2 3.69 6.53 16.43
C ALA A 2 4.04 5.05 16.32
N ASP A 3 3.85 4.32 17.41
CA ASP A 3 3.98 2.88 17.44
C ASP A 3 3.01 2.32 16.38
N ALA A 4 3.47 1.50 15.44
CA ALA A 4 2.60 0.91 14.44
C ALA A 4 1.46 0.09 15.09
N SER A 5 1.63 -0.33 16.35
CA SER A 5 0.60 -0.97 17.18
C SER A 5 -0.45 -0.02 17.76
N ALA A 6 -0.32 1.31 17.60
CA ALA A 6 -1.23 2.29 18.17
C ALA A 6 -2.51 2.53 17.34
N LYS A 7 -2.54 2.10 16.07
CA LYS A 7 -3.76 2.07 15.25
C LYS A 7 -4.43 0.72 15.38
N ASP A 8 -5.76 0.71 15.45
CA ASP A 8 -6.60 -0.50 15.49
C ASP A 8 -6.76 -1.02 14.06
N TRP A 9 -5.83 -1.89 13.64
CA TRP A 9 -5.78 -2.43 12.29
C TRP A 9 -6.68 -3.67 12.14
N PRO A 10 -7.24 -3.91 10.95
CA PRO A 10 -8.03 -5.12 10.69
C PRO A 10 -7.23 -6.43 10.83
N HIS A 11 -5.90 -6.35 10.70
CA HIS A 11 -4.98 -7.45 10.97
C HIS A 11 -3.61 -6.94 11.42
N ASP A 12 -2.76 -7.85 11.92
CA ASP A 12 -1.39 -7.51 12.29
C ASP A 12 -0.61 -7.00 11.07
N PRO A 13 -0.05 -5.77 11.08
CA PRO A 13 0.78 -5.25 10.00
C PRO A 13 2.05 -6.10 9.76
N ASP A 14 2.48 -6.88 10.75
CA ASP A 14 3.63 -7.78 10.67
C ASP A 14 3.24 -9.26 10.53
N GLY A 15 1.95 -9.56 10.44
CA GLY A 15 1.42 -10.91 10.19
C GLY A 15 1.53 -11.34 8.73
N ASP A 16 0.96 -12.51 8.43
CA ASP A 16 1.04 -13.14 7.11
C ASP A 16 0.40 -12.30 5.99
N MET A 17 -0.70 -11.60 6.30
CA MET A 17 -1.38 -10.69 5.36
C MET A 17 -0.65 -9.35 5.20
N GLY A 18 0.29 -9.03 6.10
CA GLY A 18 1.07 -7.80 6.09
C GLY A 18 2.51 -8.05 5.63
N SER A 19 3.45 -7.61 6.46
CA SER A 19 4.89 -7.65 6.15
C SER A 19 5.51 -9.05 6.25
N GLU A 20 4.77 -10.05 6.75
CA GLU A 20 5.25 -11.40 7.06
C GLU A 20 6.53 -11.41 7.91
N GLY A 21 6.48 -10.76 9.07
CA GLY A 21 7.66 -10.60 9.93
C GLY A 21 8.74 -9.74 9.27
N MET A 22 8.34 -8.64 8.63
CA MET A 22 9.22 -7.64 7.99
C MET A 22 10.03 -8.16 6.80
N ARG A 23 9.52 -9.18 6.09
CA ARG A 23 10.11 -9.66 4.82
C ARG A 23 9.58 -8.89 3.60
N ASN A 24 8.37 -8.37 3.71
CA ASN A 24 7.67 -7.65 2.65
C ASN A 24 7.36 -6.23 3.11
N PHE A 25 7.49 -5.27 2.20
CA PHE A 25 7.16 -3.87 2.43
C PHE A 25 6.29 -3.38 1.28
N ASP A 26 5.68 -2.20 1.47
CA ASP A 26 5.13 -1.34 0.42
C ASP A 26 4.46 -2.09 -0.74
N MET A 27 5.15 -2.21 -1.88
CA MET A 27 4.62 -2.88 -3.06
C MET A 27 4.47 -4.37 -2.91
N ALA A 28 5.36 -5.04 -2.20
CA ALA A 28 5.24 -6.48 -1.98
C ALA A 28 4.01 -6.81 -1.13
N VAL A 29 3.57 -5.91 -0.25
CA VAL A 29 2.32 -6.08 0.52
C VAL A 29 1.11 -5.81 -0.36
N LEU A 30 1.08 -4.66 -1.06
CA LEU A 30 -0.04 -4.27 -1.93
C LEU A 30 -0.26 -5.24 -3.11
N SER A 31 0.81 -5.83 -3.65
CA SER A 31 0.73 -6.80 -4.75
C SER A 31 -0.01 -8.09 -4.40
N LYS A 32 -0.22 -8.38 -3.10
CA LYS A 32 -0.92 -9.57 -2.62
C LYS A 32 -2.41 -9.35 -2.41
N MET A 33 -2.87 -8.09 -2.42
CA MET A 33 -4.28 -7.75 -2.19
C MET A 33 -5.12 -7.99 -3.44
N VAL A 34 -4.49 -8.07 -4.62
CA VAL A 34 -5.16 -8.27 -5.91
C VAL A 34 -4.37 -9.21 -6.80
N GLU A 35 -5.03 -10.21 -7.36
CA GLU A 35 -4.51 -11.15 -8.34
C GLU A 35 -4.58 -10.57 -9.77
N GLU A 36 -3.83 -11.15 -10.71
CA GLU A 36 -3.74 -10.60 -12.07
C GLU A 36 -5.06 -10.73 -12.87
N ASP A 37 -5.87 -11.74 -12.56
CA ASP A 37 -7.15 -12.02 -13.22
C ASP A 37 -8.34 -11.19 -12.71
N GLU A 38 -8.14 -10.40 -11.65
CA GLU A 38 -9.15 -9.49 -11.10
C GLU A 38 -9.22 -8.16 -11.84
N PHE A 39 -8.24 -7.86 -12.70
CA PHE A 39 -8.23 -6.65 -13.50
C PHE A 39 -9.21 -6.73 -14.69
N PRO A 40 -9.87 -5.61 -15.06
CA PRO A 40 -9.68 -4.24 -14.56
C PRO A 40 -10.37 -3.97 -13.21
N ILE A 41 -9.77 -3.12 -12.38
CA ILE A 41 -10.33 -2.72 -11.07
C ILE A 41 -10.54 -1.20 -10.98
N GLN A 42 -11.50 -0.78 -10.16
CA GLN A 42 -11.73 0.62 -9.81
C GLN A 42 -11.02 0.98 -8.50
N LYS A 43 -10.45 2.19 -8.43
CA LYS A 43 -9.80 2.71 -7.21
C LYS A 43 -10.79 2.71 -6.05
N ASP A 44 -11.98 3.23 -6.26
CA ASP A 44 -12.97 3.43 -5.20
C ASP A 44 -13.40 2.08 -4.61
N GLU A 45 -13.64 1.07 -5.45
CA GLU A 45 -13.95 -0.30 -5.00
C GLU A 45 -12.78 -0.92 -4.22
N PHE A 46 -11.55 -0.74 -4.71
CA PHE A 46 -10.35 -1.22 -4.01
C PHE A 46 -10.15 -0.55 -2.65
N VAL A 47 -10.39 0.76 -2.55
CA VAL A 47 -10.29 1.51 -1.29
C VAL A 47 -11.45 1.17 -0.35
N ASP A 48 -12.66 0.93 -0.86
CA ASP A 48 -13.80 0.48 -0.05
C ASP A 48 -13.53 -0.88 0.60
N GLU A 49 -12.83 -1.79 -0.10
CA GLU A 49 -12.49 -3.12 0.42
C GLU A 49 -11.25 -3.11 1.32
N PHE A 50 -10.17 -2.47 0.88
CA PHE A 50 -8.86 -2.57 1.53
C PHE A 50 -8.42 -1.29 2.25
N GLY A 51 -9.20 -0.21 2.22
CA GLY A 51 -8.78 1.13 2.66
C GLY A 51 -8.19 1.19 4.07
N ASP A 52 -8.74 0.39 4.99
CA ASP A 52 -8.27 0.31 6.38
C ASP A 52 -7.13 -0.69 6.60
N TRP A 53 -6.74 -1.46 5.59
CA TRP A 53 -5.69 -2.47 5.71
C TRP A 53 -4.32 -1.82 5.91
N PRO A 54 -3.48 -2.36 6.81
CA PRO A 54 -2.16 -1.82 7.04
C PRO A 54 -1.18 -2.19 5.92
N VAL A 55 -0.40 -1.19 5.49
CA VAL A 55 0.73 -1.35 4.60
C VAL A 55 1.99 -0.85 5.30
N ARG A 56 2.92 -1.77 5.55
CA ARG A 56 4.23 -1.40 6.12
C ARG A 56 5.13 -0.83 5.03
N ILE A 57 5.44 0.46 5.11
CA ILE A 57 6.30 1.15 4.14
C ILE A 57 7.77 0.88 4.42
N ASN A 58 8.15 0.86 5.70
CA ASN A 58 9.53 0.57 6.13
C ASN A 58 9.54 0.04 7.57
N HIS A 59 10.73 -0.14 8.15
CA HIS A 59 10.91 -0.65 9.51
C HIS A 59 10.26 0.20 10.63
N LYS A 60 9.89 1.45 10.36
CA LYS A 60 9.24 2.37 11.30
C LYS A 60 7.80 2.70 10.95
N THR A 61 7.48 2.78 9.66
CA THR A 61 6.24 3.39 9.17
C THR A 61 5.26 2.35 8.67
N VAL A 62 4.02 2.42 9.17
CA VAL A 62 2.85 1.70 8.67
C VAL A 62 1.75 2.74 8.41
N VAL A 63 1.13 2.66 7.24
CA VAL A 63 0.02 3.52 6.82
C VAL A 63 -1.14 2.64 6.36
N SER A 64 -2.34 3.20 6.21
CA SER A 64 -3.43 2.47 5.58
C SER A 64 -3.33 2.49 4.05
N VAL A 65 -4.02 1.57 3.38
CA VAL A 65 -4.19 1.62 1.91
C VAL A 65 -4.81 2.95 1.50
N ALA A 66 -5.86 3.41 2.18
CA ALA A 66 -6.52 4.67 1.86
C ALA A 66 -5.54 5.86 1.86
N GLU A 67 -4.64 5.95 2.85
CA GLU A 67 -3.60 7.00 2.91
C GLU A 67 -2.68 6.98 1.69
N ILE A 68 -2.37 5.80 1.14
CA ILE A 68 -1.55 5.70 -0.09
C ILE A 68 -2.37 6.17 -1.31
N PHE A 69 -3.64 5.76 -1.38
CA PHE A 69 -4.53 6.03 -2.52
C PHE A 69 -5.02 7.46 -2.60
N GLU A 70 -4.94 8.26 -1.53
CA GLU A 70 -5.10 9.72 -1.58
C GLU A 70 -4.11 10.38 -2.56
N HIS A 71 -2.98 9.73 -2.85
CA HIS A 71 -1.95 10.21 -3.75
C HIS A 71 -1.94 9.51 -5.12
N VAL A 72 -2.92 8.65 -5.38
CA VAL A 72 -3.09 7.97 -6.67
C VAL A 72 -4.07 8.78 -7.53
N GLU A 73 -3.58 9.24 -8.68
CA GLU A 73 -4.33 10.13 -9.58
C GLU A 73 -5.34 9.36 -10.44
N GLU A 74 -5.03 8.11 -10.77
CA GLU A 74 -5.90 7.26 -11.58
C GLU A 74 -7.14 6.81 -10.80
N ASP A 75 -8.27 6.69 -11.51
CA ASP A 75 -9.53 6.20 -10.93
C ASP A 75 -9.75 4.70 -11.23
N SER A 76 -9.03 4.13 -12.20
CA SER A 76 -9.11 2.72 -12.55
C SER A 76 -7.76 2.21 -13.09
N PHE A 77 -7.59 0.89 -13.05
CA PHE A 77 -6.38 0.22 -13.52
C PHE A 77 -6.78 -0.94 -14.42
N GLU A 78 -6.29 -0.95 -15.67
CA GLU A 78 -6.59 -2.02 -16.63
C GLU A 78 -5.72 -3.25 -16.40
N THR A 79 -4.56 -3.08 -15.75
CA THR A 79 -3.61 -4.15 -15.50
C THR A 79 -2.90 -3.98 -14.17
N LYS A 80 -2.40 -5.10 -13.63
CA LYS A 80 -1.54 -5.12 -12.44
C LYS A 80 -0.29 -4.23 -12.59
N ILE A 81 0.22 -4.09 -13.81
CA ILE A 81 1.37 -3.21 -14.10
C ILE A 81 1.00 -1.74 -13.94
N GLU A 82 -0.18 -1.33 -14.41
CA GLU A 82 -0.67 0.06 -14.24
C GLU A 82 -0.89 0.38 -12.77
N PHE A 83 -1.53 -0.53 -12.05
CA PHE A 83 -1.71 -0.45 -10.59
C PHE A 83 -0.36 -0.27 -9.87
N HIS A 84 0.61 -1.17 -10.07
CA HIS A 84 1.92 -1.05 -9.41
C HIS A 84 2.65 0.25 -9.74
N LYS A 85 2.54 0.73 -10.98
CA LYS A 85 3.16 2.00 -11.39
C LYS A 85 2.50 3.18 -10.69
N ALA A 86 1.18 3.21 -10.63
CA ALA A 86 0.41 4.26 -9.97
C ALA A 86 0.69 4.30 -8.47
N THR A 87 0.53 3.17 -7.78
CA THR A 87 0.75 3.07 -6.35
C THR A 87 2.21 3.29 -5.98
N GLY A 88 3.16 2.82 -6.80
CA GLY A 88 4.58 3.11 -6.63
C GLY A 88 4.93 4.60 -6.83
N ARG A 89 4.23 5.33 -7.71
CA ARG A 89 4.37 6.80 -7.81
C ARG A 89 3.79 7.48 -6.57
N ALA A 90 2.60 7.10 -6.14
CA ALA A 90 1.94 7.64 -4.96
C ALA A 90 2.84 7.52 -3.72
N ILE A 91 3.35 6.32 -3.44
CA ILE A 91 4.28 6.07 -2.30
C ILE A 91 5.52 6.96 -2.40
N ARG A 92 6.12 7.12 -3.58
CA ARG A 92 7.28 8.02 -3.75
C ARG A 92 6.92 9.49 -3.51
N ASN A 93 5.74 9.92 -3.93
CA ASN A 93 5.29 11.31 -3.80
C ASN A 93 4.91 11.70 -2.37
N THR A 94 4.57 10.72 -1.52
CA THR A 94 4.21 10.96 -0.11
C THR A 94 5.38 11.40 0.77
N GLY A 95 6.62 11.22 0.33
CA GLY A 95 7.81 11.47 1.16
C GLY A 95 7.98 10.48 2.32
N LEU A 96 7.24 9.36 2.34
CA LEU A 96 7.31 8.34 3.39
C LEU A 96 8.60 7.50 3.35
N TRP A 97 9.38 7.61 2.27
CA TRP A 97 10.69 7.00 2.16
C TRP A 97 11.76 7.90 2.79
N GLU A 98 12.47 7.37 3.80
CA GLU A 98 13.59 8.09 4.45
C GLU A 98 14.73 8.42 3.46
N TYR A 99 14.80 7.70 2.33
CA TYR A 99 15.75 7.94 1.26
C TYR A 99 15.03 8.17 -0.06
N THR A 100 15.20 9.36 -0.63
CA THR A 100 14.81 9.68 -2.00
C THR A 100 16.09 10.03 -2.77
N PRO A 101 16.46 9.29 -3.82
CA PRO A 101 17.62 9.64 -4.61
C PRO A 101 17.38 10.98 -5.31
N ASP A 102 18.36 11.90 -5.21
CA ASP A 102 18.35 13.14 -5.97
C ASP A 102 18.39 12.80 -7.47
N THR A 103 17.39 13.27 -8.22
CA THR A 103 17.33 13.19 -9.70
C THR A 103 18.07 14.32 -10.37
#